data_AF-A0A0L8HS97-F1
#
_entry.id   AF-A0A0L8HS97-F1
#
_cell.length_a   1.000
_cell.length_b   1.000
_cell.length_c   1.000
_cell.angle_alpha   90.00
_cell.angle_beta   90.00
_cell.angle_gamma   90.00
#
_symmetry.space_group_name_H-M   'P 1'
#
loop_
_entity.id
_entity.type
_entity.pdbx_description
1 polymer ?
#
loop_
_entity_poly.entity_id
_entity_poly.type
_entity_poly.pdbx_seq_one_letter_code
_entity_poly.pdbx_strand_id
1 'polypeptide(L)' 'ILFADIVGFTALASQCTAQELVRILNELFGRFDQLAKNNNCLRIKILGDCYYCVSGLPEARPDHAKCCVEMGLDMIDAIW' A
#
# COMPACT_ATOMS: atom_id res chain seq x y z
N ILE A 1 9.21 6.49 -5.65
CA ILE A 1 8.19 5.44 -5.92
C ILE A 1 8.33 4.41 -4.80
N LEU A 2 7.21 3.97 -4.24
CA LEU A 2 7.15 2.99 -3.15
C LEU A 2 6.41 1.73 -3.62
N PHE A 3 6.96 0.58 -3.21
CA PHE A 3 6.45 -0.76 -3.47
C PHE A 3 6.32 -1.46 -2.12
N ALA A 4 5.15 -2.00 -1.82
CA ALA A 4 4.89 -2.79 -0.63
C ALA A 4 4.26 -4.12 -1.02
N ASP A 5 4.76 -5.22 -0.48
CA ASP A 5 4.33 -6.57 -0.83
C ASP A 5 4.00 -7.38 0.43
N ILE A 6 2.99 -8.24 0.34
CA ILE A 6 2.53 -9.04 1.48
C ILE A 6 3.38 -10.31 1.57
N VAL A 7 4.25 -10.37 2.57
CA VAL A 7 5.04 -11.56 2.84
C VAL A 7 4.13 -12.74 3.19
N GLY A 8 4.30 -13.85 2.48
CA GLY A 8 3.54 -15.08 2.74
C GLY A 8 2.14 -15.11 2.12
N PHE A 9 1.83 -14.22 1.17
CA PHE A 9 0.54 -14.19 0.48
C PHE A 9 0.12 -15.55 -0.09
N THR A 10 1.03 -16.32 -0.70
CA THR A 10 0.71 -17.66 -1.23
C THR A 10 0.20 -18.61 -0.14
N ALA A 11 0.79 -18.57 1.05
CA ALA A 11 0.36 -19.40 2.17
C ALA A 11 -1.02 -18.94 2.69
N LEU A 12 -1.22 -17.63 2.83
CA LEU A 12 -2.51 -17.04 3.20
C LEU A 12 -3.61 -17.41 2.19
N ALA A 13 -3.34 -17.24 0.90
CA ALA A 13 -4.26 -17.55 -0.19
C ALA A 13 -4.59 -19.05 -0.28
N SER A 14 -3.69 -19.93 0.18
CA SER A 14 -3.93 -21.38 0.24
C SER A 14 -4.81 -21.81 1.43
N GLN A 15 -4.91 -20.97 2.46
CA GLN A 15 -5.64 -21.27 3.70
C GLN A 15 -6.99 -20.55 3.79
N CYS A 16 -7.25 -19.57 2.92
CA CYS A 16 -8.48 -18.77 2.90
C CYS A 16 -9.33 -19.08 1.67
N THR A 17 -10.64 -18.87 1.78
CA THR A 17 -11.51 -18.81 0.59
C THR A 17 -11.22 -17.54 -0.22
N ALA A 18 -11.56 -17.55 -1.50
CA ALA A 18 -11.39 -16.38 -2.37
C ALA A 18 -12.09 -15.12 -1.81
N GLN A 19 -13.27 -15.30 -1.19
CA GLN A 19 -14.04 -14.19 -0.61
C GLN A 19 -13.33 -13.61 0.63
N GLU A 20 -12.78 -14.46 1.50
CA GLU A 20 -12.03 -14.01 2.68
C GLU A 20 -10.74 -13.29 2.27
N LEU A 21 -10.02 -13.83 1.30
CA LEU A 21 -8.79 -13.23 0.79
C LEU A 21 -9.05 -11.83 0.24
N VAL A 22 -10.09 -11.68 -0.61
CA VAL A 22 -10.48 -10.38 -1.17
C VAL A 22 -10.89 -9.40 -0.07
N ARG A 23 -11.58 -9.87 0.98
CA ARG A 23 -11.95 -9.01 2.12
C ARG A 23 -10.71 -8.50 2.86
N ILE A 24 -9.76 -9.37 3.18
CA ILE A 24 -8.50 -9.00 3.86
C ILE A 24 -7.72 -7.99 3.01
N LEU A 25 -7.56 -8.25 1.71
CA LEU A 25 -6.87 -7.35 0.79
C LEU A 25 -7.56 -5.98 0.72
N ASN A 26 -8.89 -5.95 0.60
CA ASN A 26 -9.64 -4.70 0.55
C ASN A 26 -9.51 -3.88 1.84
N GLU A 27 -9.53 -4.52 3.00
CA GLU A 27 -9.32 -3.85 4.29
C GLU A 27 -7.91 -3.27 4.39
N LEU A 28 -6.89 -4.04 4.03
CA LEU A 28 -5.49 -3.60 4.06
C LEU A 28 -5.23 -2.45 3.07
N PHE A 29 -5.64 -2.62 1.81
CA PHE A 29 -5.46 -1.60 0.78
C PHE A 29 -6.30 -0.35 1.07
N GLY A 30 -7.46 -0.49 1.71
CA GLY A 30 -8.24 0.64 2.20
C GLY A 30 -7.47 1.48 3.23
N ARG A 31 -6.75 0.83 4.16
CA ARG A 31 -5.87 1.53 5.12
C ARG A 31 -4.72 2.22 4.39
N PHE A 32 -4.05 1.53 3.47
CA PHE A 32 -2.96 2.10 2.68
C PHE A 32 -3.41 3.28 1.81
N ASP A 33 -4.62 3.24 1.26
CA ASP A 33 -5.19 4.36 0.51
C ASP A 33 -5.38 5.60 1.40
N GLN A 34 -5.77 5.41 2.66
CA GLN A 34 -5.88 6.51 3.61
C GLN A 34 -4.51 7.10 3.97
N LEU A 35 -3.52 6.23 4.23
CA LEU A 35 -2.14 6.65 4.47
C LEU A 35 -1.54 7.38 3.27
N ALA A 36 -1.80 6.88 2.05
CA ALA A 36 -1.33 7.50 0.82
C ALA A 36 -1.86 8.92 0.68
N LYS A 37 -3.16 9.15 0.97
CA LYS A 37 -3.74 10.49 1.00
C LYS A 37 -3.06 11.39 2.04
N ASN A 38 -2.84 10.89 3.25
CA ASN A 38 -2.22 11.66 4.33
C ASN A 38 -0.77 12.05 3.99
N ASN A 39 -0.03 11.15 3.36
CA ASN A 39 1.37 11.34 2.98
C ASN A 39 1.56 11.92 1.58
N ASN A 40 0.50 12.41 0.93
CA ASN A 40 0.55 12.95 -0.43
C ASN A 40 1.22 11.99 -1.46
N CYS A 41 0.89 10.71 -1.34
CA CYS A 41 1.24 9.69 -2.30
C CYS A 41 0.00 9.36 -3.16
N LEU A 42 0.20 9.28 -4.46
CA LEU A 42 -0.78 8.79 -5.42
C LEU A 42 -0.63 7.28 -5.55
N ARG A 43 -1.72 6.54 -5.28
CA ARG A 43 -1.78 5.12 -5.65
C ARG A 43 -1.79 4.99 -7.16
N ILE A 44 -0.90 4.18 -7.71
CA ILE A 44 -0.84 3.89 -9.14
C ILE A 44 -1.71 2.70 -9.50
N LYS A 45 -1.44 1.55 -8.87
CA LYS A 45 -2.12 0.29 -9.17
C LYS A 45 -1.92 -0.69 -8.01
N ILE A 46 -2.70 -1.76 -8.05
CA ILE A 46 -2.52 -2.97 -7.24
C ILE A 46 -2.24 -4.12 -8.20
N LEU A 47 -1.24 -4.94 -7.91
CA LEU A 47 -0.89 -6.12 -8.71
C LEU A 47 -0.84 -7.32 -7.77
N GLY A 48 -1.97 -8.02 -7.67
CA GLY A 48 -2.14 -9.10 -6.70
C GLY A 48 -2.09 -8.57 -5.28
N ASP A 49 -1.06 -9.01 -4.56
CA ASP A 49 -0.70 -8.66 -3.19
C ASP A 49 0.19 -7.43 -3.07
N CYS A 50 0.75 -6.95 -4.18
CA CYS A 50 1.63 -5.79 -4.16
C CYS A 50 0.86 -4.46 -4.36
N TYR A 51 1.16 -3.50 -3.48
CA TYR A 51 0.65 -2.13 -3.48
C TYR A 51 1.71 -1.14 -3.97
N TYR A 52 1.33 -0.26 -4.90
CA TYR A 52 2.23 0.70 -5.55
C TYR A 52 1.73 2.14 -5.39
N CYS A 53 2.59 3.01 -4.87
CA CYS A 53 2.31 4.44 -4.83
C CYS A 53 3.53 5.30 -5.19
N VAL A 54 3.26 6.53 -5.60
CA VAL A 54 4.29 7.51 -5.97
C VAL A 54 3.95 8.86 -5.40
N SER A 55 4.95 9.60 -4.95
CA SER A 55 4.80 11.00 -4.57
C SER A 55 5.49 11.88 -5.63
N GLY A 56 4.94 13.07 -5.86
CA GLY A 56 5.45 14.01 -6.88
C GLY A 56 4.92 13.79 -8.30
N LEU A 57 3.79 13.10 -8.45
CA LEU A 57 3.01 13.01 -9.69
C LEU A 57 1.51 13.19 -9.40
N PRO A 58 0.74 13.85 -10.28
CA PRO A 58 1.17 14.48 -11.54
C PRO A 58 1.98 15.78 -11.33
N GLU A 59 1.88 16.39 -10.14
CA GLU A 59 2.57 17.62 -9.78
C GLU A 59 3.88 17.31 -9.07
N ALA A 60 4.98 17.86 -9.59
CA ALA A 60 6.29 17.74 -8.98
C ALA A 60 6.31 18.47 -7.63
N ARG A 61 6.94 17.85 -6.63
CA ARG A 61 7.08 18.42 -5.29
C ARG A 61 8.50 18.18 -4.77
N PRO A 62 9.13 19.14 -4.08
CA PRO A 62 10.52 19.00 -3.62
C PRO A 62 10.70 17.97 -2.50
N ASP A 63 9.64 17.66 -1.77
CA ASP A 63 9.61 16.73 -0.62
C ASP A 63 9.09 15.33 -1.00
N HIS A 64 9.02 14.99 -2.29
CA HIS A 64 8.46 13.71 -2.77
C HIS A 64 9.13 12.49 -2.12
N ALA A 65 10.44 12.58 -1.85
CA ALA A 65 11.20 11.49 -1.25
C ALA A 65 10.80 11.30 0.21
N LYS A 66 10.64 12.40 0.94
CA LYS A 66 10.22 12.40 2.34
C LYS A 66 8.82 11.80 2.48
N CYS A 67 7.86 12.26 1.66
CA CYS A 67 6.50 11.73 1.61
C CYS A 67 6.47 10.22 1.34
N CYS A 68 7.28 9.72 0.41
CA CYS A 68 7.37 8.28 0.16
C CYS A 68 7.93 7.50 1.37
N VAL A 69 8.91 8.05 2.08
CA VAL A 69 9.50 7.39 3.26
C VAL A 69 8.53 7.40 4.43
N GLU A 70 7.88 8.54 4.71
CA GLU A 70 6.85 8.67 5.76
C GLU A 70 5.67 7.72 5.49
N MET A 71 5.22 7.62 4.24
CA MET A 71 4.23 6.62 3.83
C MET A 71 4.68 5.19 4.17
N GLY A 72 5.94 4.84 3.91
CA GLY A 72 6.46 3.51 4.22
C GLY A 72 6.52 3.22 5.73
N LEU A 73 6.86 4.21 6.54
CA LEU A 73 6.84 4.09 8.00
C LEU A 73 5.42 3.92 8.52
N ASP A 74 4.48 4.72 8.05
CA ASP A 74 3.06 4.62 8.42
C ASP A 74 2.46 3.27 8.00
N MET A 75 2.88 2.72 6.84
CA MET A 75 2.45 1.39 6.40
C MET A 75 2.92 0.31 7.37
N ILE A 76 4.15 0.41 7.90
CA ILE A 76 4.65 -0.51 8.92
C ILE A 76 3.79 -0.39 10.17
N ASP A 77 3.54 0.83 10.66
CA ASP A 77 2.75 1.07 11.87
C ASP A 77 1.28 0.62 11.73
N ALA A 78 0.70 0.65 10.53
CA ALA A 78 -0.67 0.23 10.27
C ALA A 78 -0.88 -1.29 10.10
N ILE A 79 0.22 -2.04 9.92
CA ILE A 79 0.22 -3.51 9.84
C ILE A 79 0.34 -4.14 11.24
N TRP A 80 0.95 -3.44 12.21
CA TRP A 80 1.01 -3.83 13.62
C TRP A 80 -0.29 -3.52 14.36
#